data_AF-A0A0R3S6N4-F1
#
_entry.id   AF-A0A0R3S6N4-F1
#
_cell.length_a   1.000
_cell.length_b   1.000
_cell.length_c   1.000
_cell.angle_alpha   90.00
_cell.angle_beta   90.00
_cell.angle_gamma   90.00
#
_symmetry.space_group_name_H-M   'P 1'
#
loop_
_entity.id
_entity.type
_entity.pdbx_description
1 polymer ?
#
loop_
_entity_poly.entity_id
_entity_poly.type
_entity_poly.pdbx_seq_one_letter_code
_entity_poly.pdbx_strand_id
1 'polypeptide(L)'
;LESLLSDEQVASCPLLILGNKIDKPNALGEDQLKWHLGVSNLTTGKGQISRMDISSRPMEVFMCSVLRRQGYGEGFRWLSQYLD
;
A
#
# COMPACT_ATOMS: atom_id res chain seq x y z
N LEU A 1 -12.52 -3.45 2.87
CA LEU A 1 -11.20 -3.13 3.44
C LEU A 1 -11.30 -2.92 4.94
N GLU A 2 -12.29 -2.17 5.41
CA GLU A 2 -12.55 -1.91 6.83
C GLU A 2 -12.44 -3.15 7.73
N SER A 3 -13.12 -4.26 7.40
CA SER A 3 -13.03 -5.49 8.21
C SER A 3 -11.61 -6.05 8.39
N LEU A 4 -10.70 -5.84 7.43
CA LEU A 4 -9.30 -6.27 7.53
C LEU A 4 -8.46 -5.26 8.34
N LEU A 5 -8.85 -3.98 8.33
CA LEU A 5 -8.20 -2.94 9.09
C LEU A 5 -8.59 -2.97 10.57
N SER A 6 -9.80 -3.46 10.87
CA SER A 6 -10.32 -3.62 12.23
C SER A 6 -9.96 -4.96 12.89
N ASP A 7 -9.32 -5.88 12.16
CA ASP A 7 -8.94 -7.18 12.71
C ASP A 7 -7.64 -7.07 13.53
N GLU A 8 -7.77 -7.26 14.84
CA GLU A 8 -6.65 -7.19 15.80
C GLU A 8 -5.58 -8.26 15.54
N GLN A 9 -5.93 -9.40 14.96
CA GLN A 9 -4.96 -10.48 14.68
C GLN A 9 -3.93 -10.09 13.63
N VAL A 10 -4.29 -9.15 12.74
CA VAL A 10 -3.42 -8.64 11.68
C VAL A 10 -3.08 -7.16 11.86
N ALA A 11 -3.39 -6.58 13.03
CA ALA A 11 -3.18 -5.16 13.29
C ALA A 11 -1.72 -4.72 13.17
N SER A 12 -0.75 -5.61 13.41
CA SER A 12 0.68 -5.33 13.26
C SER A 12 1.22 -5.66 11.86
N CYS A 13 0.47 -6.41 11.03
CA CYS A 13 0.96 -6.89 9.74
C CYS A 13 1.06 -5.74 8.73
N PRO A 14 2.19 -5.56 8.02
CA PRO A 14 2.33 -4.53 6.99
C PRO A 14 1.34 -4.77 5.83
N LEU A 15 0.77 -3.71 5.28
CA LEU A 15 -0.26 -3.79 4.25
C LEU A 15 0.17 -3.05 2.98
N LEU A 16 0.45 -3.80 1.93
CA LEU A 16 0.74 -3.28 0.59
C LEU A 16 -0.54 -3.29 -0.25
N ILE A 17 -0.97 -2.12 -0.73
CA ILE A 17 -2.08 -1.99 -1.69
C ILE A 17 -1.50 -1.77 -3.08
N LEU A 18 -1.83 -2.65 -4.02
CA LEU A 18 -1.44 -2.49 -5.42
C LEU A 18 -2.62 -1.92 -6.24
N GLY A 19 -2.49 -0.66 -6.63
CA GLY A 19 -3.39 0.01 -7.58
C GLY A 19 -3.09 -0.45 -9.01
N ASN A 20 -3.54 -1.65 -9.36
CA ASN A 20 -3.22 -2.28 -10.64
C ASN A 20 -4.01 -1.68 -11.83
N LYS A 21 -3.55 -1.98 -13.04
CA LYS A 21 -4.16 -1.64 -14.34
C LYS A 21 -3.96 -0.19 -14.78
N ILE A 22 -2.86 0.46 -14.38
CA ILE A 22 -2.50 1.82 -14.85
C ILE A 22 -2.29 1.92 -16.37
N ASP A 23 -2.16 0.78 -17.06
CA ASP A 23 -2.12 0.70 -18.51
C ASP A 23 -3.46 1.05 -19.19
N LYS A 24 -4.57 1.11 -18.44
CA LYS A 24 -5.88 1.48 -18.96
C LYS A 24 -6.07 3.01 -18.96
N PRO A 25 -6.68 3.58 -20.00
CA PRO A 25 -6.88 5.03 -20.11
C PRO A 25 -7.80 5.60 -19.04
N ASN A 26 -8.65 4.77 -18.41
CA ASN A 26 -9.57 5.15 -17.35
C ASN A 26 -9.11 4.70 -15.95
N ALA A 27 -7.82 4.38 -15.79
CA ALA A 27 -7.28 4.03 -14.49
C ALA A 27 -7.37 5.21 -13.51
N LEU A 28 -7.77 4.93 -12.27
CA LEU A 28 -7.77 5.92 -11.19
C LEU A 28 -6.33 6.33 -10.84
N GLY A 29 -6.14 7.60 -10.49
CA GLY A 29 -4.89 8.07 -9.89
C GLY A 29 -4.72 7.54 -8.46
N GLU A 30 -3.50 7.64 -7.92
CA GLU A 30 -3.18 7.16 -6.57
C GLU A 30 -4.01 7.85 -5.49
N ASP A 31 -4.09 9.19 -5.51
CA ASP A 31 -4.84 9.95 -4.50
C ASP A 31 -6.33 9.62 -4.52
N GLN A 32 -6.89 9.43 -5.72
CA GLN A 32 -8.28 9.00 -5.88
C GLN A 32 -8.48 7.60 -5.32
N LEU A 33 -7.57 6.65 -5.59
CA LEU A 33 -7.64 5.30 -5.04
C LEU A 33 -7.55 5.32 -3.51
N LYS A 34 -6.62 6.09 -2.94
CA LYS A 34 -6.48 6.29 -1.49
C LYS A 34 -7.77 6.83 -0.87
N TRP A 35 -8.38 7.82 -1.51
CA TRP A 35 -9.63 8.44 -1.05
C TRP A 35 -10.80 7.44 -1.07
N HIS A 36 -11.00 6.72 -2.18
CA HIS A 36 -12.09 5.73 -2.30
C HIS A 36 -11.93 4.54 -1.34
N LEU A 37 -10.69 4.20 -0.98
CA LEU A 37 -10.40 3.15 -0.01
C LEU A 37 -10.43 3.63 1.45
N GLY A 38 -10.52 4.95 1.70
CA GLY A 38 -10.49 5.53 3.04
C GLY A 38 -9.12 5.44 3.72
N VAL A 39 -8.04 5.29 2.95
CA VAL A 39 -6.67 5.08 3.49
C VAL A 39 -5.76 6.30 3.36
N SER A 40 -6.24 7.43 2.84
CA SER A 40 -5.42 8.62 2.59
C SER A 40 -4.64 9.11 3.82
N ASN A 41 -5.20 8.97 5.02
CA ASN A 41 -4.56 9.37 6.28
C ASN A 41 -3.93 8.19 7.05
N LEU A 42 -3.94 6.99 6.47
CA LEU A 42 -3.42 5.77 7.09
C LEU A 42 -2.08 5.33 6.50
N THR A 43 -1.69 5.89 5.36
CA THR A 43 -0.41 5.55 4.71
C THR A 43 0.77 6.10 5.49
N THR A 44 1.83 5.29 5.63
CA THR A 44 2.98 5.58 6.50
C THR A 44 4.18 6.15 5.75
N GLY A 45 4.12 6.22 4.42
CA GLY A 45 5.20 6.72 3.56
C GLY A 45 5.89 5.60 2.78
N LYS A 46 6.26 5.92 1.54
CA LYS A 46 6.97 5.02 0.60
C LYS A 46 8.48 4.89 0.84
N GLY A 47 9.04 5.72 1.73
CA GLY A 47 10.46 5.76 2.01
C GLY A 47 10.97 4.54 2.77
N GLN A 48 12.26 4.59 3.13
CA GLN A 48 12.83 3.68 4.11
C GLN A 48 12.53 4.24 5.50
N ILE A 49 11.55 3.64 6.19
CA ILE A 49 11.09 4.08 7.51
C ILE A 49 11.18 2.87 8.43
N SER A 50 11.89 3.01 9.55
CA SER A 50 12.02 1.91 10.50
C SER A 50 10.65 1.58 11.08
N ARG A 51 10.39 0.28 11.27
CA ARG A 51 9.17 -0.17 11.96
C ARG A 51 9.05 0.40 13.39
N MET A 52 10.16 0.78 14.01
CA MET A 52 10.16 1.43 15.33
C MET A 52 9.69 2.90 15.28
N ASP A 53 9.77 3.55 14.12
CA ASP A 53 9.36 4.95 13.93
C ASP A 53 7.86 5.08 13.57
N ILE A 54 7.18 3.96 13.31
CA ILE A 54 5.77 3.91 12.91
C ILE A 54 4.92 3.50 14.13
N SER A 55 4.03 4.38 14.56
CA SER A 55 3.11 4.13 15.68
C SER A 55 1.89 3.28 15.32
N SER A 56 1.66 3.06 14.02
CA SER A 56 0.56 2.28 13.44
C SER A 56 1.08 1.13 12.57
N ARG A 57 0.18 0.40 11.91
CA ARG A 57 0.58 -0.62 10.94
C ARG A 57 1.23 0.04 9.71
N PRO A 58 2.38 -0.45 9.21
CA PRO A 58 2.94 0.02 7.95
C PRO A 58 1.93 -0.21 6.82
N MET A 59 1.57 0.84 6.09
CA MET A 59 0.59 0.76 5.00
C MET A 59 0.96 1.70 3.89
N GLU A 60 0.90 1.23 2.64
CA GLU A 60 1.14 2.11 1.50
C GLU A 60 0.48 1.62 0.22
N VAL A 61 0.24 2.55 -0.70
CA VAL A 61 -0.35 2.30 -2.02
C VAL A 61 0.69 2.46 -3.12
N PHE A 62 0.83 1.46 -3.98
CA PHE A 62 1.68 1.51 -5.17
C PHE A 62 0.86 1.25 -6.42
N MET A 63 0.85 2.22 -7.33
CA MET A 63 0.20 2.09 -8.62
C MET A 63 1.05 1.22 -9.54
N CYS A 64 0.43 0.28 -10.26
CA CYS A 64 1.17 -0.70 -11.05
C CYS A 64 0.41 -1.17 -12.29
N SER A 65 1.15 -1.77 -13.22
CA SER A 65 0.59 -2.59 -14.28
C SER A 65 1.28 -3.94 -14.26
N VAL A 66 0.58 -4.96 -13.79
CA VAL A 66 1.07 -6.34 -13.84
C VAL A 66 1.26 -6.79 -15.30
N LEU A 67 0.35 -6.38 -16.19
CA LEU A 67 0.44 -6.68 -17.61
C LEU A 67 1.74 -6.13 -18.23
N ARG A 68 2.13 -4.90 -17.88
CA ARG A 68 3.36 -4.26 -18.36
C ARG A 68 4.59 -4.52 -17.48
N ARG A 69 4.47 -5.36 -16.45
CA ARG A 69 5.56 -5.69 -15.52
C ARG A 69 6.16 -4.45 -14.81
N GLN A 70 5.32 -3.48 -14.46
CA GLN A 70 5.75 -2.16 -13.96
C GLN A 70 5.11 -1.84 -12.59
N GLY A 71 5.87 -1.19 -11.71
CA GLY A 71 5.40 -0.55 -10.46
C GLY A 71 5.30 -1.48 -9.25
N TYR A 72 4.80 -2.71 -9.41
CA TYR A 72 4.60 -3.61 -8.25
C TYR A 72 5.91 -4.01 -7.56
N GLY A 73 7.03 -4.05 -8.28
CA GLY A 73 8.34 -4.36 -7.70
C GLY A 73 8.81 -3.34 -6.67
N GLU A 74 8.41 -2.08 -6.81
CA GLU A 74 8.66 -1.04 -5.80
C GLU A 74 7.83 -1.29 -4.54
N GLY A 75 6.57 -1.67 -4.71
CA GLY A 75 5.70 -2.06 -3.59
C GLY A 75 6.23 -3.26 -2.81
N PHE A 76 6.72 -4.30 -3.51
CA PHE A 76 7.32 -5.46 -2.84
C PHE A 76 8.63 -5.12 -2.14
N ARG A 77 9.49 -4.29 -2.73
CA ARG A 77 10.70 -3.79 -2.05
C ARG A 77 10.34 -2.98 -0.81
N TRP A 78 9.31 -2.13 -0.89
CA TRP A 78 8.81 -1.41 0.26
C TRP A 78 8.33 -2.36 1.36
N LEU A 79 7.52 -3.37 1.00
CA LEU A 79 6.97 -4.35 1.93
C LEU A 79 8.06 -5.19 2.61
N SER A 80 9.10 -5.57 1.86
CA SER A 80 10.20 -6.41 2.36
C SER A 80 10.99 -5.80 3.53
N GLN A 81 10.91 -4.49 3.74
CA GLN A 81 11.51 -3.84 4.91
C GLN A 81 10.86 -4.26 6.24
N TYR A 82 9.65 -4.82 6.18
CA TYR A 82 8.83 -5.16 7.33
C TYR A 82 8.54 -6.66 7.42
N LEU A 83 9.14 -7.47 6.54
CA LEU A 83 9.05 -8.92 6.54
C LEU A 83 10.40 -9.47 7.02
N ASP A 84 10.40 -10.12 8.19
CA ASP A 84 11.51 -10.97 8.65
C ASP A 84 11.39 -12.37 8.06
#